data_AF-A0A565CVI0-F1
#
_entry.id   AF-A0A565CVI0-F1
#
_cell.length_a   1.000
_cell.length_b   1.000
_cell.length_c   1.000
_cell.angle_alpha   90.00
_cell.angle_beta   90.00
_cell.angle_gamma   90.00
#
_symmetry.space_group_name_H-M   'P 1'
#
loop_
_entity.id
_entity.type
_entity.pdbx_description
1 polymer ?
#
loop_
_entity_poly.entity_id
_entity_poly.type
_entity_poly.pdbx_seq_one_letter_code
_entity_poly.pdbx_strand_id
1 'polypeptide(L)' 'MKLSESGEVFEVLEDKEGKRLRFISEVEEKDGKLWIGSVLMPFLGVYDL' A
#
# COMPACT_ATOMS: atom_id res chain seq x y z
N MET A 1 1.96 -4.24 3.90
CA MET A 1 2.05 -5.64 4.36
C MET A 1 0.66 -6.22 4.37
N LYS A 2 0.46 -7.33 3.68
CA LYS A 2 -0.80 -8.11 3.69
C LYS A 2 -0.61 -9.30 4.59
N LEU A 3 -1.59 -9.56 5.44
CA LEU A 3 -1.59 -10.69 6.37
C LEU A 3 -2.64 -11.72 5.93
N SER A 4 -2.39 -12.98 6.22
CA SER A 4 -3.42 -14.03 6.19
C SER A 4 -4.44 -13.84 7.31
N GLU A 5 -5.52 -14.61 7.29
CA GLU A 5 -6.50 -14.66 8.39
C GLU A 5 -5.87 -15.10 9.72
N SER A 6 -4.81 -15.94 9.68
CA SER A 6 -4.02 -16.35 10.84
C SER A 6 -3.04 -15.28 11.35
N GLY A 7 -2.94 -14.13 10.65
CA GLY A 7 -2.00 -13.05 10.99
C GLY A 7 -0.58 -13.27 10.50
N GLU A 8 -0.34 -14.28 9.66
CA GLU A 8 0.97 -14.52 9.05
C GLU A 8 1.19 -13.55 7.89
N VAL A 9 2.45 -13.16 7.65
CA VAL A 9 2.79 -12.28 6.54
C VAL A 9 2.59 -13.03 5.22
N PHE A 10 1.63 -12.58 4.42
CA PHE A 10 1.36 -13.12 3.09
C PHE A 10 2.19 -12.40 2.03
N GLU A 11 2.23 -11.06 2.09
CA GLU A 11 2.93 -10.25 1.10
C GLU A 11 3.46 -8.93 1.67
N VAL A 12 4.61 -8.49 1.15
CA VAL A 12 5.22 -7.19 1.49
C VAL A 12 5.52 -6.42 0.20
N LEU A 13 4.82 -5.31 0.02
CA LEU A 13 5.18 -4.28 -0.94
C LEU A 13 6.12 -3.27 -0.25
N GLU A 14 7.37 -3.20 -0.73
CA GLU A 14 8.42 -2.35 -0.16
C GLU A 14 8.99 -1.39 -1.22
N ASP A 15 9.08 -0.10 -0.89
CA ASP A 15 9.90 0.84 -1.64
C ASP A 15 11.33 0.80 -1.13
N LYS A 16 12.17 0.03 -1.82
CA LYS A 16 13.57 -0.21 -1.43
C LYS A 16 14.41 1.07 -1.27
N GLU A 17 14.04 2.16 -1.95
CA GLU A 17 14.73 3.44 -1.82
C GLU A 17 14.15 4.34 -0.70
N GLY A 18 12.98 4.03 -0.17
CA GLY A 18 12.30 4.79 0.89
C GLY A 18 11.87 6.20 0.50
N LYS A 19 11.74 6.50 -0.80
CA LYS A 19 11.47 7.85 -1.31
C LYS A 19 10.02 8.07 -1.72
N ARG A 20 9.29 7.03 -2.10
CA ARG A 20 7.99 7.10 -2.78
C ARG A 20 6.82 6.77 -1.86
N LEU A 21 6.95 5.74 -1.03
CA LEU A 21 5.87 5.28 -0.14
C LEU A 21 6.01 5.92 1.25
N ARG A 22 5.76 7.23 1.35
CA ARG A 22 5.83 8.00 2.60
C ARG A 22 4.48 8.60 2.96
N PHE A 23 4.17 8.68 4.25
CA PHE A 23 2.92 9.25 4.80
C PHE A 23 1.63 8.59 4.30
N ILE A 24 1.65 7.29 4.03
CA ILE A 24 0.47 6.52 3.63
C ILE A 24 -0.41 6.26 4.84
N SER A 25 -1.70 6.55 4.73
CA SER A 25 -2.69 6.26 5.77
C SER A 25 -3.68 5.18 5.35
N GLU A 26 -3.92 5.03 4.04
CA GLU A 26 -5.00 4.21 3.51
C GLU A 26 -4.52 3.42 2.29
N VAL A 27 -4.92 2.15 2.21
CA VAL A 27 -4.68 1.28 1.05
C VAL A 27 -5.94 0.43 0.81
N GLU A 28 -6.46 0.44 -0.41
CA GLU A 28 -7.59 -0.40 -0.84
C GLU A 28 -7.17 -1.27 -2.03
N GLU A 29 -7.49 -2.56 -1.97
CA GLU A 29 -7.30 -3.49 -3.08
C GLU A 29 -8.60 -3.58 -3.89
N LYS A 30 -8.56 -3.15 -5.15
CA LYS A 30 -9.73 -3.13 -6.03
C LYS A 30 -9.31 -3.22 -7.49
N ASP A 31 -10.02 -4.04 -8.26
CA ASP A 31 -9.81 -4.20 -9.71
C ASP A 31 -8.36 -4.60 -10.09
N GLY A 32 -7.73 -5.46 -9.26
CA GLY A 32 -6.34 -5.90 -9.47
C GLY A 32 -5.29 -4.81 -9.21
N LYS A 33 -5.64 -3.78 -8.44
CA LYS A 33 -4.76 -2.65 -8.11
C LYS A 33 -4.80 -2.33 -6.63
N LEU A 34 -3.72 -1.76 -6.13
CA LEU A 34 -3.69 -1.06 -4.84
C LEU A 34 -3.90 0.43 -5.08
N TRP A 35 -4.92 0.98 -4.44
CA TRP A 35 -5.20 2.41 -4.35
C TRP A 35 -4.65 2.91 -3.03
N ILE A 36 -3.69 3.85 -3.08
CA ILE A 36 -2.89 4.26 -1.93
C ILE A 36 -3.13 5.75 -1.66
N GLY A 37 -3.62 6.08 -0.47
CA GLY A 37 -3.99 7.45 -0.07
C GLY A 37 -3.22 7.96 1.15
N SER A 38 -3.27 9.28 1.33
CA SER A 38 -2.73 9.98 2.49
C SER A 38 -3.71 11.05 3.00
N VAL A 39 -3.97 11.03 4.31
CA VAL A 39 -4.68 12.14 4.99
C VAL A 39 -3.79 13.36 5.20
N LEU A 40 -2.47 13.20 5.15
CA LEU A 40 -1.48 14.26 5.41
C LEU A 40 -0.99 14.94 4.13
N MET A 41 -1.04 14.23 3.00
CA MET A 41 -0.51 14.69 1.72
C MET A 41 -1.57 14.53 0.62
N PRO A 42 -1.72 15.50 -0.30
CA PRO A 42 -2.76 15.45 -1.32
C PRO A 42 -2.32 14.60 -2.53
N PHE A 43 -2.10 13.29 -2.34
CA PHE A 43 -1.78 12.38 -3.43
C PHE A 43 -2.67 11.13 -3.44
N LEU A 44 -2.81 10.54 -4.63
CA LEU A 44 -3.39 9.22 -4.86
C LEU A 44 -2.38 8.38 -5.66
N GLY A 45 -1.93 7.28 -5.08
CA GLY A 45 -1.07 6.30 -5.73
C GLY A 45 -1.88 5.13 -6.28
N VAL A 46 -1.45 4.60 -7.42
CA VAL A 46 -2.01 3.38 -8.00
C VAL A 46 -0.86 2.42 -8.31
N TYR A 47 -0.99 1.18 -7.86
CA TYR A 47 -0.02 0.11 -8.10
C TYR A 47 -0.73 -1.13 -8.65
N ASP A 48 -0.17 -1.72 -9.70
CA ASP A 48 -0.71 -2.94 -10.32
C ASP A 48 -0.21 -4.18 -9.57
N LEU A 49 -1.14 -5.07 -9.18
CA LEU A 49 -0.85 -6.34 -8.50
C LEU A 49 -0.56 -7.49 -9.47
#